data_AF-A0A2V9L5D1-F1
#
_entry.id   AF-A0A2V9L5D1-F1
#
_cell.length_a   1.000
_cell.length_b   1.000
_cell.length_c   1.000
_cell.angle_alpha   90.00
_cell.angle_beta   90.00
_cell.angle_gamma   90.00
#
_symmetry.space_group_name_H-M   'P 1'
#
loop_
_entity.id
_entity.type
_entity.pdbx_description
1 polymer ?
#
loop_
_entity_poly.entity_id
_entity_poly.type
_entity_poly.pdbx_seq_one_letter_code
_entity_poly.pdbx_strand_id
1 'polypeptide(L)'
;SSGWQLYPVDYTIGSKWEQAYATRLPNGQIHVFPIQYNALARRWVNFWKIIDSPGSPRAELSHWENLDVWTSYQANCAVCHTSQLRNVKGGGFAPADLEFREPGIDCEMCHGPSARHVQSILQGEPYAKRPLDPPVDFAKIGAGDFMTICAQCHMQSAIREPGPGGELNYSTQGQFFKRYAMRPYGEFSRKGFYKDGRFRETTFIVESLLRSECSKKGNVTCGSCHDPHAPDASSNPTSLKFRDHPDQMCLQCHSRYSDQTALAQHTRHAVASEGSRCASCHMPRIMDALLFEARTHRIDDIPNADMTLRFGQEESPNACLLCHREKDARWLEAQLPAWKRR
;
A
#
# COMPACT_ATOMS: atom_id res chain seq x y z
N SER A 1 -23.37 36.13 14.11
CA SER A 1 -22.61 36.58 12.93
C SER A 1 -21.92 35.37 12.31
N SER A 2 -22.47 34.80 11.24
CA SER A 2 -21.85 33.69 10.51
C SER A 2 -20.71 34.24 9.65
N GLY A 3 -19.58 34.50 10.28
CA GLY A 3 -18.34 34.84 9.60
C GLY A 3 -17.69 33.58 9.05
N TRP A 4 -17.08 33.69 7.87
CA TRP A 4 -16.21 32.63 7.34
C TRP A 4 -15.00 32.49 8.26
N GLN A 5 -14.71 31.25 8.69
CA GLN A 5 -13.46 30.93 9.37
C GLN A 5 -12.43 30.48 8.35
N LEU A 6 -11.28 31.14 8.34
CA LEU A 6 -10.17 30.82 7.45
C LEU A 6 -9.18 29.92 8.18
N TYR A 7 -8.73 28.86 7.51
CA TYR A 7 -7.69 27.96 8.00
C TYR A 7 -6.56 27.92 6.98
N PRO A 8 -5.30 28.13 7.39
CA PRO A 8 -4.16 27.99 6.48
C PRO A 8 -3.95 26.52 6.09
N VAL A 9 -3.42 26.31 4.89
CA VAL A 9 -2.91 25.00 4.46
C VAL A 9 -1.44 24.94 4.86
N ASP A 10 -1.16 24.24 5.97
CA ASP A 10 0.19 24.12 6.53
C ASP A 10 0.93 22.88 6.01
N TYR A 11 0.20 21.87 5.55
CA TYR A 11 0.75 20.60 5.08
C TYR A 11 0.09 20.13 3.79
N THR A 12 0.89 19.50 2.94
CA THR A 12 0.43 18.67 1.81
C THR A 12 0.89 17.23 2.07
N ILE A 13 -0.02 16.27 1.97
CA ILE A 13 0.20 14.84 2.24
C ILE A 13 -0.08 14.07 0.96
N GLY A 14 0.90 13.27 0.52
CA GLY A 14 0.85 12.62 -0.78
C GLY A 14 1.30 13.56 -1.91
N SER A 15 1.83 12.96 -2.97
CA SER A 15 2.43 13.72 -4.08
C SER A 15 2.18 13.11 -5.46
N LYS A 16 1.99 11.78 -5.54
CA LYS A 16 1.95 11.06 -6.82
C LYS A 16 0.57 11.02 -7.48
N TRP A 17 -0.46 10.65 -6.70
CA TRP A 17 -1.80 10.35 -7.23
C TRP A 17 -2.87 11.25 -6.62
N GLU A 18 -2.72 11.56 -5.34
CA GLU A 18 -3.63 12.35 -4.52
C GLU A 18 -2.81 13.28 -3.64
N GLN A 19 -3.34 14.47 -3.41
CA GLN A 19 -2.81 15.45 -2.48
C GLN A 19 -3.90 15.78 -1.45
N ALA A 20 -3.71 15.31 -0.23
CA ALA A 20 -4.49 15.76 0.92
C ALA A 20 -3.82 16.98 1.55
N TYR A 21 -4.61 17.83 2.18
CA TYR A 21 -4.13 19.07 2.79
C TYR A 21 -4.49 19.09 4.26
N ALA A 22 -3.67 19.74 5.09
CA ALA A 22 -3.94 19.82 6.52
C ALA A 22 -3.59 21.20 7.09
N THR A 23 -4.28 21.58 8.15
CA THR A 23 -4.00 22.78 8.95
C THR A 23 -3.46 22.39 10.32
N ARG A 24 -2.58 23.21 10.89
CA ARG A 24 -2.15 23.13 12.29
C ARG A 24 -2.86 24.20 13.10
N LEU A 25 -3.51 23.76 14.17
CA LEU A 25 -4.17 24.63 15.12
C LEU A 25 -3.18 25.16 16.18
N PRO A 26 -3.50 26.26 16.88
CA PRO A 26 -2.64 26.82 17.93
C PRO A 26 -2.31 25.85 19.07
N ASN A 27 -3.16 24.85 19.31
CA ASN A 27 -2.93 23.79 20.30
C ASN A 27 -1.98 22.67 19.81
N GLY A 28 -1.39 22.82 18.62
CA GLY A 28 -0.45 21.87 18.02
C GLY A 28 -1.10 20.72 17.25
N GLN A 29 -2.41 20.51 17.35
CA GLN A 29 -3.11 19.47 16.60
C GLN A 29 -3.16 19.80 15.11
N ILE A 30 -3.04 18.77 14.27
CA ILE A 30 -3.11 18.88 12.82
C ILE A 30 -4.36 18.17 12.35
N HIS A 31 -5.17 18.85 11.54
CA HIS A 31 -6.41 18.32 11.00
C HIS A 31 -6.39 18.32 9.48
N VAL A 32 -6.75 17.18 8.89
CA VAL A 32 -6.82 16.99 7.44
C VAL A 32 -8.14 17.56 6.93
N PHE A 33 -8.08 18.30 5.82
CA PHE A 33 -9.26 18.81 5.15
C PHE A 33 -10.04 17.70 4.41
N PRO A 34 -11.37 17.81 4.30
CA PRO A 34 -12.20 16.88 3.53
C PRO A 34 -11.86 16.84 2.04
N ILE A 35 -11.40 17.99 1.53
CA ILE A 35 -11.19 18.23 0.12
C ILE A 35 -9.74 17.93 -0.24
N GLN A 36 -9.57 17.01 -1.18
CA GLN A 36 -8.26 16.55 -1.68
C GLN A 36 -8.18 16.75 -3.19
N TYR A 37 -6.97 16.91 -3.71
CA TYR A 37 -6.76 17.06 -5.14
C TYR A 37 -6.26 15.75 -5.74
N ASN A 38 -7.06 15.17 -6.63
CA ASN A 38 -6.66 13.99 -7.37
C ASN A 38 -5.87 14.41 -8.62
N ALA A 39 -4.58 14.10 -8.63
CA ALA A 39 -3.67 14.49 -9.71
C ALA A 39 -3.98 13.76 -11.02
N LEU A 40 -4.46 12.51 -10.95
CA LEU A 40 -4.79 11.69 -12.11
C LEU A 40 -6.06 12.19 -12.83
N ALA A 41 -7.12 12.45 -12.07
CA ALA A 41 -8.39 12.95 -12.55
C ALA A 41 -8.41 14.49 -12.71
N ARG A 42 -7.36 15.18 -12.26
CA ARG A 42 -7.17 16.63 -12.33
C ARG A 42 -8.34 17.42 -11.75
N ARG A 43 -8.85 16.97 -10.60
CA ARG A 43 -10.01 17.57 -9.94
C ARG A 43 -9.95 17.45 -8.43
N TRP A 44 -10.61 18.37 -7.77
CA TRP A 44 -10.88 18.31 -6.34
C TRP A 44 -11.97 17.29 -6.05
N VAL A 45 -11.81 16.54 -4.96
CA VAL A 45 -12.78 15.55 -4.48
C VAL A 45 -13.01 15.71 -2.99
N ASN A 46 -14.24 15.40 -2.56
CA ASN A 46 -14.55 15.18 -1.15
C ASN A 46 -14.17 13.74 -0.82
N PHE A 47 -13.03 13.55 -0.16
CA PHE A 47 -12.45 12.25 0.14
C PHE A 47 -13.37 11.39 1.00
N TRP A 48 -13.91 11.95 2.08
CA TRP A 48 -14.79 11.23 3.00
C TRP A 48 -16.09 10.79 2.36
N LYS A 49 -16.62 11.55 1.39
CA LYS A 49 -17.79 11.13 0.60
C LYS A 49 -17.53 9.88 -0.25
N ILE A 50 -16.28 9.64 -0.64
CA ILE A 50 -15.90 8.48 -1.46
C ILE A 50 -15.70 7.24 -0.57
N ILE A 51 -14.97 7.39 0.53
CA ILE A 51 -14.56 6.24 1.36
C ILE A 51 -15.59 5.84 2.42
N ASP A 52 -16.50 6.74 2.80
CA ASP A 52 -17.52 6.46 3.81
C ASP A 52 -18.82 5.92 3.19
N SER A 53 -19.68 5.42 4.07
CA SER A 53 -21.07 5.14 3.69
C SER A 53 -21.81 6.43 3.33
N PRO A 54 -22.78 6.36 2.38
CA PRO A 54 -23.65 7.49 2.07
C PRO A 54 -24.31 8.08 3.33
N GLY A 55 -24.28 9.42 3.44
CA GLY A 55 -24.83 10.13 4.60
C GLY A 55 -23.91 10.19 5.82
N SER A 56 -22.64 9.77 5.71
CA SER A 56 -21.65 9.95 6.78
C SER A 56 -21.54 11.43 7.16
N PRO A 57 -21.65 11.80 8.45
CA PRO A 57 -21.45 13.17 8.91
C PRO A 57 -20.10 13.75 8.54
N ARG A 58 -19.05 12.90 8.39
CA ARG A 58 -17.73 13.35 7.95
C ARG A 58 -17.78 13.90 6.53
N ALA A 59 -18.64 13.35 5.65
CA ALA A 59 -18.74 13.83 4.27
C ALA A 59 -19.37 15.23 4.16
N GLU A 60 -20.00 15.74 5.22
CA GLU A 60 -20.58 17.09 5.24
C GLU A 60 -19.50 18.14 5.51
N LEU A 61 -19.20 18.96 4.50
CA LEU A 61 -18.10 19.93 4.56
C LEU A 61 -18.30 20.97 5.66
N SER A 62 -19.55 21.35 5.95
CA SER A 62 -19.93 22.30 6.99
C SER A 62 -19.86 21.73 8.41
N HIS A 63 -19.40 20.50 8.59
CA HIS A 63 -19.15 19.91 9.90
C HIS A 63 -17.66 19.74 10.18
N TRP A 64 -16.79 20.07 9.21
CA TRP A 64 -15.36 19.85 9.35
C TRP A 64 -14.76 20.66 10.52
N GLU A 65 -15.28 21.86 10.76
CA GLU A 65 -14.88 22.74 11.85
C GLU A 65 -15.17 22.18 13.26
N ASN A 66 -15.91 21.07 13.37
CA ASN A 66 -16.10 20.37 14.63
C ASN A 66 -14.81 19.69 15.12
N LEU A 67 -13.83 19.48 14.23
CA LEU A 67 -12.45 19.07 14.55
C LEU A 67 -12.36 17.90 15.54
N ASP A 68 -12.84 16.73 15.12
CA ASP A 68 -12.81 15.53 15.93
C ASP A 68 -11.58 14.64 15.69
N VAL A 69 -11.51 13.51 16.41
CA VAL A 69 -10.42 12.54 16.28
C VAL A 69 -10.27 11.99 14.86
N TRP A 70 -11.32 11.92 14.04
CA TRP A 70 -11.29 11.35 12.70
C TRP A 70 -10.62 12.26 11.67
N THR A 71 -10.62 13.57 11.95
CA THR A 71 -9.93 14.56 11.13
C THR A 71 -8.47 14.74 11.57
N SER A 72 -8.08 14.23 12.74
CA SER A 72 -6.70 14.32 13.25
C SER A 72 -5.70 13.57 12.37
N TYR A 73 -4.73 14.31 11.84
CA TYR A 73 -3.61 13.73 11.09
C TYR A 73 -2.73 12.85 11.98
N GLN A 74 -2.42 13.31 13.20
CA GLN A 74 -1.54 12.56 14.11
C GLN A 74 -2.11 11.20 14.48
N ALA A 75 -3.41 11.12 14.77
CA ALA A 75 -4.02 9.86 15.20
C ALA A 75 -4.29 8.87 14.05
N ASN A 76 -4.62 9.36 12.85
CA ASN A 76 -5.08 8.49 11.76
C ASN A 76 -4.07 8.28 10.64
N CYS A 77 -3.14 9.20 10.44
CA CYS A 77 -2.30 9.23 9.24
C CYS A 77 -0.80 9.18 9.59
N ALA A 78 -0.36 9.91 10.61
CA ALA A 78 1.05 10.12 10.90
C ALA A 78 1.83 8.81 11.09
N VAL A 79 1.21 7.76 11.62
CA VAL A 79 1.88 6.47 11.83
C VAL A 79 2.41 5.82 10.54
N CYS A 80 1.84 6.19 9.39
CA CYS A 80 2.27 5.73 8.06
C CYS A 80 2.82 6.87 7.17
N HIS A 81 2.85 8.11 7.65
CA HIS A 81 3.16 9.30 6.83
C HIS A 81 4.17 10.27 7.49
N THR A 82 4.71 9.90 8.65
CA THR A 82 5.76 10.63 9.36
C THR A 82 6.77 9.63 9.94
N SER A 83 7.89 10.15 10.42
CA SER A 83 8.84 9.38 11.23
C SER A 83 8.88 9.86 12.68
N GLN A 84 9.34 8.95 13.55
CA GLN A 84 9.56 9.22 14.97
C GLN A 84 8.29 9.72 15.70
N LEU A 85 7.12 9.30 15.22
CA LEU A 85 5.84 9.48 15.90
C LEU A 85 5.86 8.75 17.23
N ARG A 86 5.53 9.48 18.29
CA ARG A 86 5.41 8.95 19.63
C ARG A 86 4.27 9.62 20.38
N ASN A 87 3.76 8.89 21.37
CA ASN A 87 2.97 9.47 22.43
C ASN A 87 3.91 9.97 23.55
N VAL A 88 3.91 11.28 23.81
CA VAL A 88 4.82 11.88 24.82
C VAL A 88 4.48 11.51 26.26
N LYS A 89 3.28 11.00 26.52
CA LYS A 89 2.85 10.45 27.83
C LYS A 89 3.07 8.94 27.94
N GLY A 90 3.66 8.31 26.92
CA GLY A 90 4.03 6.89 26.97
C GLY A 90 2.92 5.90 26.61
N GLY A 91 1.71 6.33 26.23
CA GLY A 91 0.63 5.40 25.88
C GLY A 91 -0.58 6.00 25.19
N GLY A 92 -1.25 5.21 24.36
CA GLY A 92 -2.48 5.57 23.63
C GLY A 92 -2.26 6.41 22.35
N PHE A 93 -3.37 6.73 21.69
CA PHE A 93 -3.43 7.51 20.44
C PHE A 93 -4.18 8.84 20.60
N ALA A 94 -4.23 9.39 21.83
CA ALA A 94 -4.88 10.67 22.07
C ALA A 94 -4.19 11.77 21.24
N PRO A 95 -4.88 12.44 20.29
CA PRO A 95 -4.24 13.37 19.35
C PRO A 95 -3.36 14.44 19.99
N ALA A 96 -3.77 14.94 21.16
CA ALA A 96 -3.06 15.98 21.90
C ALA A 96 -1.70 15.53 22.47
N ASP A 97 -1.47 14.23 22.59
CA ASP A 97 -0.25 13.66 23.14
C ASP A 97 0.69 13.10 22.05
N LEU A 98 0.32 13.23 20.78
CA LEU A 98 1.06 12.69 19.65
C LEU A 98 1.95 13.73 18.98
N GLU A 99 3.24 13.42 18.92
CA GLU A 99 4.26 14.24 18.27
C GLU A 99 5.10 13.38 17.32
N PHE A 100 5.39 13.89 16.13
CA PHE A 100 6.37 13.33 15.20
C PHE A 100 7.51 14.33 15.00
N ARG A 101 8.69 13.84 14.61
CA ARG A 101 9.85 14.72 14.39
C ARG A 101 10.01 15.14 12.95
N GLU A 102 9.86 14.21 12.00
CA GLU A 102 10.07 14.50 10.59
C GLU A 102 8.84 14.15 9.74
N PRO A 103 8.48 15.00 8.76
CA PRO A 103 7.43 14.71 7.82
C PRO A 103 7.86 13.65 6.81
N GLY A 104 6.88 12.93 6.25
CA GLY A 104 7.12 11.94 5.20
C GLY A 104 7.59 10.59 5.73
N ILE A 105 7.89 9.69 4.80
CA ILE A 105 8.58 8.44 5.11
C ILE A 105 10.06 8.67 4.84
N ASP A 106 10.84 8.76 5.92
CA ASP A 106 12.28 8.98 5.87
C ASP A 106 13.08 7.66 5.81
N CYS A 107 14.40 7.78 5.85
CA CYS A 107 15.32 6.65 5.88
C CYS A 107 15.07 5.73 7.09
N GLU A 108 14.80 6.30 8.26
CA GLU A 108 14.70 5.57 9.52
C GLU A 108 13.40 4.75 9.63
N MET A 109 12.36 5.10 8.89
CA MET A 109 11.14 4.29 8.79
C MET A 109 11.39 2.87 8.26
N CYS A 110 12.40 2.70 7.39
CA CYS A 110 12.77 1.40 6.84
C CYS A 110 14.10 0.87 7.40
N HIS A 111 15.06 1.74 7.68
CA HIS A 111 16.37 1.34 8.18
C HIS A 111 16.50 1.41 9.71
N GLY A 112 15.57 2.06 10.41
CA GLY A 112 15.62 2.26 11.85
C GLY A 112 16.50 3.44 12.29
N PRO A 113 16.50 3.74 13.61
CA PRO A 113 17.20 4.89 14.16
C PRO A 113 18.71 4.78 13.98
N SER A 114 19.30 5.74 13.27
CA SER A 114 20.66 5.65 12.71
C SER A 114 21.66 6.60 13.37
N ALA A 115 21.29 7.28 14.46
CA ALA A 115 22.18 8.21 15.18
C ALA A 115 23.52 7.59 15.60
N ARG A 116 23.52 6.34 16.07
CA ARG A 116 24.76 5.62 16.43
C ARG A 116 25.64 5.35 15.22
N HIS A 117 25.03 4.97 14.10
CA HIS A 117 25.74 4.78 12.84
C HIS A 117 26.42 6.08 12.41
N VAL A 118 25.69 7.19 12.38
CA VAL A 118 26.23 8.51 12.01
C VAL A 118 27.39 8.89 12.94
N GLN A 119 27.23 8.69 14.26
CA GLN A 119 28.29 8.98 15.22
C GLN A 119 29.58 8.19 14.94
N SER A 120 29.49 6.87 14.67
CA SER A 120 30.66 6.06 14.34
C SER A 120 31.33 6.53 13.05
N ILE A 121 30.57 6.84 12.00
CA ILE A 121 31.13 7.34 10.74
C ILE A 121 31.84 8.68 10.93
N LEU A 122 31.27 9.60 11.69
CA LEU A 122 31.89 10.90 11.98
C LEU A 122 33.17 10.77 12.81
N GLN A 123 33.29 9.71 13.62
CA GLN A 123 34.50 9.40 14.39
C GLN A 123 35.54 8.61 13.57
N GLY A 124 35.23 8.22 12.34
CA GLY A 124 36.08 7.35 11.52
C GLY A 124 36.13 5.90 12.02
N GLU A 125 35.18 5.50 12.86
CA GLU A 125 35.14 4.19 13.50
C GLU A 125 34.28 3.20 12.71
N PRO A 126 34.68 1.92 12.62
CA PRO A 126 33.85 0.87 12.04
C PRO A 126 32.53 0.72 12.81
N TYR A 127 31.41 0.66 12.08
CA TYR A 127 30.10 0.40 12.66
C TYR A 127 29.72 -1.08 12.52
N ALA A 128 30.25 -1.92 13.41
CA ALA A 128 29.93 -3.34 13.45
C ALA A 128 28.49 -3.56 13.97
N LYS A 129 27.66 -4.24 13.17
CA LYS A 129 26.24 -4.47 13.47
C LYS A 129 25.76 -5.77 12.85
N ARG A 130 24.67 -6.34 13.36
CA ARG A 130 23.94 -7.43 12.67
C ARG A 130 23.10 -6.86 11.52
N PRO A 131 22.67 -7.69 10.55
CA PRO A 131 21.83 -7.22 9.44
C PRO A 131 20.57 -6.46 9.84
N LEU A 132 19.88 -6.93 10.89
CA LEU A 132 18.64 -6.32 11.41
C LEU A 132 18.88 -5.14 12.37
N ASP A 133 20.11 -4.93 12.82
CA ASP A 133 20.43 -3.78 13.67
C ASP A 133 20.44 -2.51 12.77
N PRO A 134 19.84 -1.39 13.20
CA PRO A 134 19.82 -0.15 12.44
C PRO A 134 21.21 0.40 12.10
N PRO A 135 21.43 0.98 10.91
CA PRO A 135 20.52 0.97 9.77
C PRO A 135 20.39 -0.45 9.20
N VAL A 136 19.18 -0.97 8.96
CA VAL A 136 18.98 -2.34 8.43
C VAL A 136 19.72 -2.55 7.11
N ASP A 137 20.36 -3.70 6.98
CA ASP A 137 20.97 -4.16 5.73
C ASP A 137 20.02 -5.12 5.00
N PHE A 138 19.19 -4.57 4.11
CA PHE A 138 18.18 -5.33 3.35
C PHE A 138 18.77 -6.42 2.44
N ALA A 139 20.05 -6.34 2.09
CA ALA A 139 20.72 -7.36 1.29
C ALA A 139 21.02 -8.64 2.09
N LYS A 140 20.93 -8.58 3.43
CA LYS A 140 21.34 -9.66 4.34
C LYS A 140 20.23 -10.12 5.29
N ILE A 141 18.97 -9.74 5.05
CA ILE A 141 17.82 -10.18 5.85
C ILE A 141 16.94 -11.16 5.07
N GLY A 142 16.19 -11.99 5.79
CA GLY A 142 15.22 -12.91 5.19
C GLY A 142 13.96 -12.19 4.69
N ALA A 143 13.23 -12.85 3.79
CA ALA A 143 12.02 -12.28 3.18
C ALA A 143 10.95 -11.90 4.20
N GLY A 144 10.78 -12.69 5.27
CA GLY A 144 9.83 -12.38 6.33
C GLY A 144 10.10 -11.05 7.03
N ASP A 145 11.36 -10.76 7.37
CA ASP A 145 11.74 -9.49 8.00
C ASP A 145 11.62 -8.33 7.02
N PHE A 146 12.04 -8.52 5.77
CA PHE A 146 11.84 -7.54 4.70
C PHE A 146 10.36 -7.14 4.60
N MET A 147 9.47 -8.14 4.46
CA MET A 147 8.04 -7.93 4.34
C MET A 147 7.45 -7.24 5.57
N THR A 148 7.93 -7.58 6.77
CA THR A 148 7.46 -6.96 8.01
C THR A 148 7.78 -5.47 8.07
N ILE A 149 8.94 -5.05 7.56
CA ILE A 149 9.30 -3.62 7.52
C ILE A 149 8.34 -2.83 6.63
N CYS A 150 7.94 -3.38 5.47
CA CYS A 150 6.92 -2.77 4.60
C CYS A 150 5.52 -2.81 5.23
N ALA A 151 5.24 -3.85 6.03
CA ALA A 151 3.97 -4.04 6.72
C ALA A 151 3.70 -2.97 7.80
N GLN A 152 4.71 -2.21 8.22
CA GLN A 152 4.51 -1.05 9.10
C GLN A 152 3.51 -0.04 8.53
N CYS A 153 3.38 0.04 7.20
CA CYS A 153 2.43 0.93 6.52
C CYS A 153 1.45 0.19 5.62
N HIS A 154 1.91 -0.79 4.84
CA HIS A 154 1.11 -1.45 3.79
C HIS A 154 0.34 -2.68 4.28
N MET A 155 0.00 -2.70 5.57
CA MET A 155 -0.77 -3.74 6.23
C MET A 155 -1.89 -3.12 7.06
N GLN A 156 -3.11 -3.20 6.54
CA GLN A 156 -4.31 -2.63 7.15
C GLN A 156 -4.69 -3.34 8.45
N SER A 157 -4.40 -4.63 8.55
CA SER A 157 -4.74 -5.45 9.72
C SER A 157 -3.81 -5.25 10.92
N ALA A 158 -2.69 -4.55 10.76
CA ALA A 158 -1.70 -4.35 11.82
C ALA A 158 -2.27 -3.55 13.01
N ILE A 159 -2.31 -4.18 14.19
CA ILE A 159 -2.63 -3.55 15.48
C ILE A 159 -1.38 -2.86 15.99
N ARG A 160 -1.44 -1.54 16.12
CA ARG A 160 -0.31 -0.71 16.53
C ARG A 160 -0.47 -0.36 17.99
N GLU A 161 0.49 -0.76 18.80
CA GLU A 161 0.58 -0.40 20.22
C GLU A 161 1.83 0.45 20.45
N PRO A 162 1.78 1.45 21.34
CA PRO A 162 2.95 2.23 21.74
C PRO A 162 4.08 1.34 22.26
N GLY A 163 5.32 1.71 21.94
CA GLY A 163 6.50 1.13 22.58
C GLY A 163 6.67 1.62 24.02
N PRO A 164 7.67 1.11 24.76
CA PRO A 164 7.93 1.54 26.13
C PRO A 164 8.21 3.05 26.29
N GLY A 165 8.73 3.69 25.24
CA GLY A 165 8.94 5.15 25.17
C GLY A 165 7.80 5.90 24.49
N GLY A 166 6.65 5.24 24.28
CA GLY A 166 5.51 5.78 23.55
C GLY A 166 5.62 5.70 22.03
N GLU A 167 6.61 5.01 21.46
CA GLU A 167 6.88 5.05 20.01
C GLU A 167 5.81 4.30 19.21
N LEU A 168 5.35 4.91 18.12
CA LEU A 168 4.27 4.40 17.28
C LEU A 168 4.73 3.96 15.88
N ASN A 169 5.75 4.60 15.32
CA ASN A 169 6.34 4.14 14.05
C ASN A 169 7.20 2.88 14.27
N TYR A 170 8.33 3.04 14.97
CA TYR A 170 9.32 2.01 15.25
C TYR A 170 9.86 2.12 16.68
N SER A 171 10.36 1.02 17.22
CA SER A 171 11.00 0.96 18.53
C SER A 171 12.41 1.56 18.49
N THR A 172 12.78 2.29 19.54
CA THR A 172 14.17 2.70 19.80
C THR A 172 14.93 1.68 20.66
N GLN A 173 14.24 0.65 21.14
CA GLN A 173 14.79 -0.41 22.00
C GLN A 173 14.56 -1.79 21.38
N GLY A 174 15.59 -2.65 21.39
CA GLY A 174 15.51 -3.98 20.79
C GLY A 174 15.42 -3.93 19.26
N GLN A 175 14.56 -4.76 18.67
CA GLN A 175 14.31 -4.75 17.23
C GLN A 175 13.46 -3.53 16.85
N PHE A 176 13.92 -2.74 15.87
CA PHE A 176 13.27 -1.45 15.58
C PHE A 176 11.86 -1.61 14.99
N PHE A 177 11.64 -2.56 14.08
CA PHE A 177 10.30 -2.79 13.53
C PHE A 177 9.48 -3.73 14.43
N LYS A 178 8.16 -3.52 14.44
CA LYS A 178 7.23 -4.33 15.21
C LYS A 178 6.63 -5.43 14.33
N ARG A 179 6.54 -6.65 14.87
CA ARG A 179 5.68 -7.70 14.30
C ARG A 179 4.30 -7.52 14.92
N TYR A 180 3.41 -6.86 14.17
CA TYR A 180 2.09 -6.50 14.67
C TYR A 180 1.21 -7.73 14.89
N ALA A 181 0.43 -7.71 15.97
CA ALA A 181 -0.78 -8.51 16.03
C ALA A 181 -1.72 -8.07 14.90
N MET A 182 -2.57 -8.98 14.45
CA MET A 182 -3.50 -8.72 13.35
C MET A 182 -4.93 -8.66 13.87
N ARG A 183 -5.66 -7.63 13.44
CA ARG A 183 -7.12 -7.59 13.56
C ARG A 183 -7.72 -8.69 12.67
N PRO A 184 -8.66 -9.50 13.19
CA PRO A 184 -9.40 -10.44 12.37
C PRO A 184 -10.09 -9.75 11.18
N TYR A 185 -9.98 -10.35 9.99
CA TYR A 185 -10.56 -9.74 8.77
C TYR A 185 -12.08 -9.52 8.86
N GLY A 186 -12.78 -10.31 9.68
CA GLY A 186 -14.22 -10.17 9.92
C GLY A 186 -14.63 -8.88 10.63
N GLU A 187 -13.69 -8.14 11.23
CA GLU A 187 -13.93 -6.83 11.85
C GLU A 187 -13.87 -5.67 10.85
N PHE A 188 -13.39 -5.90 9.63
CA PHE A 188 -13.32 -4.86 8.60
C PHE A 188 -14.63 -4.79 7.81
N SER A 189 -14.88 -3.63 7.20
CA SER A 189 -16.01 -3.45 6.30
C SER A 189 -15.97 -4.49 5.18
N ARG A 190 -17.13 -5.07 4.88
CA ARG A 190 -17.27 -6.01 3.74
C ARG A 190 -16.89 -5.38 2.41
N LYS A 191 -16.96 -4.04 2.28
CA LYS A 191 -16.50 -3.31 1.10
C LYS A 191 -14.99 -3.47 0.85
N GLY A 192 -14.21 -3.85 1.86
CA GLY A 192 -12.77 -4.10 1.70
C GLY A 192 -12.42 -5.41 1.00
N PHE A 193 -13.41 -6.23 0.64
CA PHE A 193 -13.22 -7.59 0.14
C PHE A 193 -14.15 -7.92 -1.02
N TYR A 194 -13.67 -8.71 -1.97
CA TYR A 194 -14.50 -9.45 -2.91
C TYR A 194 -15.12 -10.67 -2.23
N LYS A 195 -16.23 -11.19 -2.76
CA LYS A 195 -16.90 -12.38 -2.21
C LYS A 195 -16.06 -13.66 -2.33
N ASP A 196 -15.06 -13.64 -3.21
CA ASP A 196 -14.04 -14.70 -3.34
C ASP A 196 -12.87 -14.59 -2.34
N GLY A 197 -12.91 -13.60 -1.44
CA GLY A 197 -11.91 -13.38 -0.39
C GLY A 197 -10.66 -12.62 -0.83
N ARG A 198 -10.57 -12.17 -2.09
CA ARG A 198 -9.55 -11.20 -2.52
C ARG A 198 -9.81 -9.84 -1.88
N PHE A 199 -8.74 -9.10 -1.62
CA PHE A 199 -8.86 -7.74 -1.09
C PHE A 199 -9.23 -6.76 -2.18
N ARG A 200 -10.08 -5.79 -1.84
CA ARG A 200 -10.45 -4.66 -2.70
C ARG A 200 -9.64 -3.41 -2.39
N GLU A 201 -9.05 -3.25 -1.21
CA GLU A 201 -8.42 -1.97 -0.86
C GLU A 201 -6.89 -2.07 -0.86
N THR A 202 -6.22 -1.09 -1.46
CA THR A 202 -4.75 -1.02 -1.54
C THR A 202 -4.03 -1.01 -0.18
N THR A 203 -4.73 -0.74 0.92
CA THR A 203 -4.17 -0.84 2.27
C THR A 203 -3.84 -2.28 2.68
N PHE A 204 -4.37 -3.30 1.97
CA PHE A 204 -4.09 -4.72 2.22
C PHE A 204 -3.00 -5.33 1.30
N ILE A 205 -2.10 -4.52 0.73
CA ILE A 205 -1.11 -5.00 -0.25
C ILE A 205 -0.21 -6.09 0.33
N VAL A 206 0.30 -5.93 1.57
CA VAL A 206 1.14 -6.96 2.19
C VAL A 206 0.35 -8.23 2.43
N GLU A 207 -0.87 -8.14 2.97
CA GLU A 207 -1.72 -9.31 3.18
C GLU A 207 -2.07 -10.02 1.87
N SER A 208 -2.29 -9.26 0.80
CA SER A 208 -2.54 -9.76 -0.55
C SER A 208 -1.34 -10.55 -1.07
N LEU A 209 -0.12 -10.00 -0.93
CA LEU A 209 1.12 -10.67 -1.34
C LEU A 209 1.39 -11.93 -0.52
N LEU A 210 1.28 -11.87 0.81
CA LEU A 210 1.51 -13.00 1.71
C LEU A 210 0.58 -14.19 1.43
N ARG A 211 -0.63 -13.93 0.87
CA ARG A 211 -1.56 -14.98 0.46
C ARG A 211 -1.19 -15.63 -0.88
N SER A 212 -0.37 -14.99 -1.71
CA SER A 212 0.03 -15.53 -3.00
C SER A 212 0.96 -16.74 -2.87
N GLU A 213 0.84 -17.66 -3.82
CA GLU A 213 1.77 -18.78 -4.00
C GLU A 213 3.19 -18.29 -4.30
N CYS A 214 3.34 -17.13 -4.95
CA CYS A 214 4.62 -16.47 -5.14
C CYS A 214 5.30 -16.23 -3.79
N SER A 215 4.62 -15.60 -2.82
CA SER A 215 5.18 -15.37 -1.48
C SER A 215 5.41 -16.65 -0.69
N LYS A 216 4.47 -17.60 -0.74
CA LYS A 216 4.57 -18.85 0.04
C LYS A 216 5.70 -19.77 -0.41
N LYS A 217 6.04 -19.76 -1.71
CA LYS A 217 7.00 -20.70 -2.31
C LYS A 217 8.29 -20.05 -2.81
N GLY A 218 8.22 -18.78 -3.23
CA GLY A 218 9.28 -18.11 -3.98
C GLY A 218 10.18 -17.17 -3.17
N ASN A 219 9.93 -16.99 -1.87
CA ASN A 219 10.71 -16.12 -0.98
C ASN A 219 10.85 -14.66 -1.51
N VAL A 220 9.88 -14.22 -2.31
CA VAL A 220 9.77 -12.86 -2.89
C VAL A 220 9.59 -11.83 -1.78
N THR A 221 10.18 -10.66 -2.01
CA THR A 221 9.98 -9.46 -1.19
C THR A 221 9.45 -8.31 -2.04
N CYS A 222 9.02 -7.23 -1.41
CA CYS A 222 8.67 -6.00 -2.15
C CYS A 222 9.85 -5.54 -3.03
N GLY A 223 11.09 -5.68 -2.54
CA GLY A 223 12.33 -5.32 -3.26
C GLY A 223 12.69 -6.22 -4.45
N SER A 224 12.01 -7.35 -4.62
CA SER A 224 12.10 -8.16 -5.85
C SER A 224 11.52 -7.42 -7.07
N CYS A 225 10.59 -6.50 -6.83
CA CYS A 225 9.84 -5.78 -7.89
C CYS A 225 9.94 -4.26 -7.78
N HIS A 226 10.05 -3.72 -6.57
CA HIS A 226 10.09 -2.29 -6.30
C HIS A 226 11.50 -1.80 -5.97
N ASP A 227 11.76 -0.55 -6.37
CA ASP A 227 12.94 0.20 -5.98
C ASP A 227 12.50 1.45 -5.18
N PRO A 228 12.68 1.45 -3.85
CA PRO A 228 12.32 2.60 -3.01
C PRO A 228 13.27 3.79 -3.18
N HIS A 229 14.44 3.59 -3.80
CA HIS A 229 15.49 4.60 -3.93
C HIS A 229 15.74 4.99 -5.39
N ALA A 230 14.74 4.79 -6.26
CA ALA A 230 14.86 5.16 -7.66
C ALA A 230 15.22 6.65 -7.80
N PRO A 231 16.24 7.01 -8.60
CA PRO A 231 16.78 8.37 -8.67
C PRO A 231 15.76 9.39 -9.21
N ASP A 232 14.80 8.93 -10.01
CA ASP A 232 13.70 9.74 -10.52
C ASP A 232 12.35 9.10 -10.17
N ALA A 233 11.89 9.38 -8.96
CA ALA A 233 10.58 8.94 -8.48
C ALA A 233 9.41 9.59 -9.23
N SER A 234 9.63 10.74 -9.91
CA SER A 234 8.57 11.48 -10.61
C SER A 234 8.12 10.77 -11.89
N SER A 235 9.07 10.16 -12.62
CA SER A 235 8.77 9.34 -13.80
C SER A 235 8.44 7.88 -13.47
N ASN A 236 8.58 7.47 -12.20
CA ASN A 236 8.28 6.11 -11.74
C ASN A 236 7.27 6.13 -10.57
N PRO A 237 6.01 6.51 -10.83
CA PRO A 237 5.04 6.73 -9.76
C PRO A 237 4.65 5.42 -9.05
N THR A 238 4.87 4.26 -9.68
CA THR A 238 4.70 2.92 -9.08
C THR A 238 5.97 2.37 -8.42
N SER A 239 7.09 3.11 -8.44
CA SER A 239 8.37 2.71 -7.86
C SER A 239 8.84 1.32 -8.31
N LEU A 240 8.63 0.97 -9.59
CA LEU A 240 9.04 -0.32 -10.14
C LEU A 240 10.54 -0.33 -10.44
N LYS A 241 11.23 -1.39 -10.01
CA LYS A 241 12.63 -1.64 -10.30
C LYS A 241 12.90 -1.80 -11.80
N PHE A 242 11.97 -2.46 -12.51
CA PHE A 242 12.06 -2.72 -13.95
C PHE A 242 11.08 -1.85 -14.72
N ARG A 243 11.18 -0.53 -14.58
CA ARG A 243 10.21 0.43 -15.16
C ARG A 243 9.94 0.20 -16.65
N ASP A 244 11.00 0.09 -17.44
CA ASP A 244 10.90 0.02 -18.91
C ASP A 244 10.61 -1.41 -19.41
N HIS A 245 10.85 -2.42 -18.57
CA HIS A 245 10.64 -3.83 -18.87
C HIS A 245 9.96 -4.56 -17.69
N PRO A 246 8.70 -4.21 -17.37
CA PRO A 246 8.06 -4.62 -16.11
C PRO A 246 7.97 -6.13 -15.94
N ASP A 247 7.79 -6.91 -17.01
CA ASP A 247 7.70 -8.38 -16.95
C ASP A 247 8.99 -9.03 -16.40
N GLN A 248 10.13 -8.33 -16.39
CA GLN A 248 11.36 -8.81 -15.74
C GLN A 248 11.16 -9.11 -14.26
N MET A 249 10.21 -8.44 -13.59
CA MET A 249 9.86 -8.76 -12.20
C MET A 249 9.39 -10.21 -12.04
N CYS A 250 8.74 -10.78 -13.06
CA CYS A 250 8.28 -12.16 -13.09
C CYS A 250 9.31 -13.12 -13.71
N LEU A 251 9.97 -12.69 -14.78
CA LEU A 251 10.87 -13.55 -15.57
C LEU A 251 12.18 -13.92 -14.85
N GLN A 252 12.54 -13.20 -13.78
CA GLN A 252 13.62 -13.59 -12.86
C GLN A 252 13.50 -15.05 -12.40
N CYS A 253 12.28 -15.52 -12.12
CA CYS A 253 12.01 -16.90 -11.70
C CYS A 253 11.26 -17.70 -12.76
N HIS A 254 10.42 -17.04 -13.58
CA HIS A 254 9.62 -17.68 -14.62
C HIS A 254 10.29 -17.61 -16.00
N SER A 255 11.59 -17.92 -16.05
CA SER A 255 12.45 -17.75 -17.23
C SER A 255 11.97 -18.51 -18.47
N ARG A 256 11.18 -19.58 -18.29
CA ARG A 256 10.54 -20.33 -19.40
C ARG A 256 9.67 -19.46 -20.31
N TYR A 257 9.18 -18.33 -19.81
CA TYR A 257 8.34 -17.40 -20.57
C TYR A 257 9.11 -16.19 -21.13
N SER A 258 10.44 -16.20 -21.03
CA SER A 258 11.27 -15.22 -21.73
C SER A 258 11.29 -15.46 -23.24
N ASP A 259 11.07 -16.72 -23.67
CA ASP A 259 10.83 -17.07 -25.05
C ASP A 259 9.46 -16.56 -25.52
N GLN A 260 9.46 -15.84 -26.66
CA GLN A 260 8.26 -15.22 -27.21
C GLN A 260 7.22 -16.25 -27.67
N THR A 261 7.66 -17.41 -28.14
CA THR A 261 6.74 -18.49 -28.55
C THR A 261 6.04 -19.08 -27.34
N ALA A 262 6.78 -19.42 -26.28
CA ALA A 262 6.24 -19.90 -25.01
C ALA A 262 5.31 -18.86 -24.37
N LEU A 263 5.66 -17.57 -24.42
CA LEU A 263 4.82 -16.48 -23.93
C LEU A 263 3.50 -16.38 -24.72
N ALA A 264 3.56 -16.35 -26.05
CA ALA A 264 2.36 -16.28 -26.89
C ALA A 264 1.47 -17.51 -26.70
N GLN A 265 2.06 -18.70 -26.57
CA GLN A 265 1.32 -19.94 -26.28
C GLN A 265 0.67 -19.92 -24.90
N HIS A 266 1.37 -19.38 -23.89
CA HIS A 266 0.87 -19.29 -22.53
C HIS A 266 -0.27 -18.26 -22.40
N THR A 267 -0.05 -17.06 -22.94
CA THR A 267 -0.98 -15.93 -22.81
C THR A 267 -2.11 -15.99 -23.82
N ARG A 268 -1.92 -16.70 -24.95
CA ARG A 268 -2.84 -16.73 -26.11
C ARG A 268 -3.06 -15.36 -26.74
N HIS A 269 -2.11 -14.46 -26.57
CA HIS A 269 -2.12 -13.12 -27.12
C HIS A 269 -0.89 -12.89 -28.00
N ALA A 270 -0.96 -11.90 -28.89
CA ALA A 270 0.21 -11.44 -29.62
C ALA A 270 1.25 -10.88 -28.64
N VAL A 271 2.52 -11.26 -28.82
CA VAL A 271 3.64 -10.96 -27.90
C VAL A 271 3.70 -9.49 -27.49
N ALA A 272 3.43 -8.57 -28.42
CA ALA A 272 3.50 -7.13 -28.16
C ALA A 272 2.25 -6.53 -27.48
N SER A 273 1.19 -7.30 -27.29
CA SER A 273 -0.09 -6.80 -26.76
C SER A 273 -0.09 -6.69 -25.22
N GLU A 274 -1.00 -5.88 -24.66
CA GLU A 274 -1.20 -5.81 -23.21
C GLU A 274 -1.57 -7.16 -22.60
N GLY A 275 -2.29 -8.01 -23.35
CA GLY A 275 -2.68 -9.35 -22.90
C GLY A 275 -1.52 -10.32 -22.72
N SER A 276 -0.34 -10.03 -23.31
CA SER A 276 0.87 -10.81 -23.10
C SER A 276 1.73 -10.34 -21.92
N ARG A 277 1.33 -9.28 -21.20
CA ARG A 277 2.03 -8.85 -19.97
C ARG A 277 1.64 -9.73 -18.79
N CYS A 278 2.62 -10.18 -18.01
CA CYS A 278 2.39 -11.10 -16.88
C CYS A 278 1.39 -10.50 -15.88
N ALA A 279 1.58 -9.21 -15.57
CA ALA A 279 0.76 -8.48 -14.62
C ALA A 279 -0.69 -8.28 -15.11
N SER A 280 -0.97 -8.30 -16.41
CA SER A 280 -2.34 -8.11 -16.93
C SER A 280 -3.30 -9.19 -16.44
N CYS A 281 -2.81 -10.43 -16.33
CA CYS A 281 -3.62 -11.56 -15.88
C CYS A 281 -3.37 -11.95 -14.42
N HIS A 282 -2.12 -11.89 -13.95
CA HIS A 282 -1.76 -12.35 -12.60
C HIS A 282 -1.74 -11.25 -11.54
N MET A 283 -1.85 -9.98 -11.96
CA MET A 283 -1.99 -8.83 -11.07
C MET A 283 -3.03 -7.85 -11.65
N PRO A 284 -4.28 -8.30 -11.90
CA PRO A 284 -5.30 -7.46 -12.50
C PRO A 284 -5.58 -6.23 -11.63
N ARG A 285 -6.05 -5.16 -12.28
CA ARG A 285 -6.42 -3.90 -11.60
C ARG A 285 -7.78 -4.10 -10.94
N ILE A 286 -7.76 -4.50 -9.68
CA ILE A 286 -8.96 -4.85 -8.89
C ILE A 286 -8.84 -4.34 -7.43
N MET A 287 -7.85 -3.51 -7.14
CA MET A 287 -7.73 -2.91 -5.81
C MET A 287 -8.01 -1.41 -5.90
N ASP A 288 -9.06 -0.95 -5.25
CA ASP A 288 -9.43 0.44 -5.08
C ASP A 288 -8.27 1.27 -4.52
N ALA A 289 -7.94 2.31 -5.27
CA ALA A 289 -6.98 3.36 -4.95
C ALA A 289 -7.66 4.72 -5.13
N LEU A 290 -8.75 4.91 -4.36
CA LEU A 290 -9.65 6.07 -4.37
C LEU A 290 -10.41 6.30 -5.69
N LEU A 291 -9.73 6.77 -6.75
CA LEU A 291 -10.36 7.08 -8.05
C LEU A 291 -9.85 6.20 -9.20
N PHE A 292 -8.98 5.24 -8.93
CA PHE A 292 -8.53 4.26 -9.91
C PHE A 292 -8.33 2.90 -9.26
N GLU A 293 -8.23 1.86 -10.10
CA GLU A 293 -7.93 0.51 -9.65
C GLU A 293 -6.43 0.20 -9.81
N ALA A 294 -5.77 -0.04 -8.69
CA ALA A 294 -4.43 -0.57 -8.62
C ALA A 294 -4.39 -2.09 -8.80
N ARG A 295 -3.19 -2.61 -9.08
CA ARG A 295 -2.94 -4.03 -9.30
C ARG A 295 -3.00 -4.81 -7.99
N THR A 296 -3.69 -5.95 -8.01
CA THR A 296 -3.64 -6.88 -6.89
C THR A 296 -2.28 -7.52 -6.75
N HIS A 297 -1.86 -7.76 -5.50
CA HIS A 297 -0.63 -8.48 -5.16
C HIS A 297 -0.89 -9.96 -4.81
N ARG A 298 -2.13 -10.43 -4.95
CA ARG A 298 -2.45 -11.85 -4.84
C ARG A 298 -2.13 -12.56 -6.16
N ILE A 299 -0.83 -12.83 -6.34
CA ILE A 299 -0.22 -13.41 -7.55
C ILE A 299 -0.29 -14.95 -7.51
N ASP A 300 -1.50 -15.48 -7.43
CA ASP A 300 -1.79 -16.92 -7.52
C ASP A 300 -3.06 -17.23 -8.29
N ASP A 301 -3.80 -16.20 -8.68
CA ASP A 301 -4.99 -16.33 -9.49
C ASP A 301 -4.59 -16.70 -10.92
N ILE A 302 -4.76 -17.98 -11.25
CA ILE A 302 -4.78 -18.46 -12.62
C ILE A 302 -6.22 -18.24 -13.11
N PRO A 303 -6.44 -17.33 -14.08
CA PRO A 303 -7.79 -16.95 -14.49
C PRO A 303 -8.66 -18.18 -14.78
N ASN A 304 -9.77 -18.27 -14.08
CA ASN A 304 -10.80 -19.30 -14.26
C ASN A 304 -12.19 -18.67 -14.08
N ALA A 305 -13.23 -19.35 -14.56
CA ALA A 305 -14.59 -18.81 -14.56
C ALA A 305 -15.36 -19.04 -13.26
N ASP A 306 -14.93 -19.95 -12.39
CA ASP A 306 -15.75 -20.51 -11.30
C ASP A 306 -16.27 -19.44 -10.33
N MET A 307 -15.36 -18.65 -9.76
CA MET A 307 -15.74 -17.64 -8.76
C MET A 307 -16.54 -16.48 -9.37
N THR A 308 -16.25 -16.13 -10.63
CA THR A 308 -16.99 -15.09 -11.37
C THR A 308 -18.37 -15.59 -11.81
N LEU A 309 -18.54 -16.87 -12.15
CA LEU A 309 -19.86 -17.48 -12.39
C LEU A 309 -20.71 -17.46 -11.10
N ARG A 310 -20.08 -17.74 -9.96
CA ARG A 310 -20.76 -17.79 -8.66
C ARG A 310 -21.16 -16.42 -8.13
N PHE A 311 -20.28 -15.43 -8.23
CA PHE A 311 -20.46 -14.13 -7.58
C PHE A 311 -20.67 -12.96 -8.53
N GLY A 312 -20.41 -13.13 -9.83
CA GLY A 312 -20.46 -12.08 -10.83
C GLY A 312 -19.15 -11.28 -10.93
N GLN A 313 -18.99 -10.55 -12.03
CA GLN A 313 -17.77 -9.76 -12.32
C GLN A 313 -17.54 -8.63 -11.32
N GLU A 314 -18.59 -8.06 -10.73
CA GLU A 314 -18.48 -6.99 -9.73
C GLU A 314 -17.96 -7.48 -8.37
N GLU A 315 -18.31 -8.72 -7.99
CA GLU A 315 -17.97 -9.29 -6.68
C GLU A 315 -16.86 -10.34 -6.72
N SER A 316 -16.43 -10.72 -7.93
CA SER A 316 -15.29 -11.60 -8.20
C SER A 316 -14.75 -11.30 -9.61
N PRO A 317 -14.03 -10.17 -9.80
CA PRO A 317 -13.56 -9.75 -11.11
C PRO A 317 -12.55 -10.74 -11.70
N ASN A 318 -12.83 -11.19 -12.92
CA ASN A 318 -11.89 -11.98 -13.71
C ASN A 318 -11.02 -11.05 -14.58
N ALA A 319 -9.71 -11.32 -14.63
CA ALA A 319 -8.76 -10.53 -15.40
C ALA A 319 -9.07 -10.46 -16.90
N CYS A 320 -9.61 -11.53 -17.49
CA CYS A 320 -9.99 -11.56 -18.90
C CYS A 320 -11.16 -10.62 -19.20
N LEU A 321 -12.17 -10.58 -18.32
CA LEU A 321 -13.37 -9.74 -18.51
C LEU A 321 -13.10 -8.25 -18.29
N LEU A 322 -11.98 -7.87 -17.68
CA LEU A 322 -11.54 -6.47 -17.62
C LEU A 322 -11.23 -5.90 -19.02
N CYS A 323 -10.71 -6.74 -19.92
CA CYS A 323 -10.42 -6.39 -21.32
C CYS A 323 -11.54 -6.79 -22.28
N HIS A 324 -12.15 -7.97 -22.09
CA HIS A 324 -13.21 -8.51 -22.92
C HIS A 324 -14.59 -8.16 -22.36
N ARG A 325 -14.91 -6.87 -22.30
CA ARG A 325 -16.13 -6.36 -21.61
C ARG A 325 -17.46 -6.78 -22.24
N GLU A 326 -17.44 -7.18 -23.50
CA GLU A 326 -18.60 -7.72 -24.24
C GLU A 326 -18.84 -9.22 -23.99
N LYS A 327 -18.01 -9.84 -23.15
CA LYS A 327 -18.07 -11.27 -22.80
C LYS A 327 -18.49 -11.44 -21.36
N ASP A 328 -18.92 -12.65 -21.03
CA ASP A 328 -19.34 -13.03 -19.69
C ASP A 328 -18.53 -14.23 -19.15
N ALA A 329 -18.82 -14.62 -17.92
CA ALA A 329 -18.13 -15.74 -17.28
C ALA A 329 -18.42 -17.10 -17.96
N ARG A 330 -19.56 -17.26 -18.65
CA ARG A 330 -19.88 -18.48 -19.42
C ARG A 330 -19.01 -18.58 -20.66
N TRP A 331 -18.73 -17.46 -21.32
CA TRP A 331 -17.75 -17.42 -22.40
C TRP A 331 -16.37 -17.88 -21.90
N LEU A 332 -15.91 -17.40 -20.74
CA LEU A 332 -14.65 -17.86 -20.16
C LEU A 332 -14.64 -19.35 -19.86
N GLU A 333 -15.72 -19.86 -19.25
CA GLU A 333 -15.88 -21.29 -18.95
C GLU A 333 -15.78 -22.15 -20.21
N ALA A 334 -16.27 -21.67 -21.34
CA ALA A 334 -16.16 -22.37 -22.62
C ALA A 334 -14.75 -22.27 -23.25
N GLN A 335 -14.06 -21.13 -23.11
CA GLN A 335 -12.76 -20.89 -23.75
C GLN A 335 -11.59 -21.56 -23.01
N LEU A 336 -11.52 -21.44 -21.69
CA LEU A 336 -10.34 -21.83 -20.90
C LEU A 336 -10.03 -23.35 -20.90
N PRO A 337 -11.02 -24.26 -20.86
CA PRO A 337 -10.75 -25.70 -20.93
C PRO A 337 -10.09 -26.12 -22.26
N ALA A 338 -10.41 -25.43 -23.36
CA ALA A 338 -9.78 -25.67 -24.66
C ALA A 338 -8.26 -25.38 -24.63
N TRP A 339 -7.79 -24.57 -23.67
CA TRP A 339 -6.37 -24.23 -23.52
C TRP A 339 -5.59 -25.26 -22.69
N LYS A 340 -6.28 -26.01 -21.81
CA LYS A 340 -5.69 -27.07 -20.98
C LYS A 340 -5.40 -28.36 -21.75
N ARG A 341 -5.95 -28.51 -22.96
CA ARG A 341 -5.63 -29.62 -23.88
C ARG A 341 -4.42 -29.25 -24.73
N ARG A 342 -3.22 -29.38 -24.20
CA ARG A 342 -1.98 -29.64 -24.93
C ARG A 342 -0.86 -30.01 -23.97
#